data_AF-A0A832HKC8-F1
#
_entry.id   AF-A0A832HKC8-F1
#
_cell.length_a   1.000
_cell.length_b   1.000
_cell.length_c   1.000
_cell.angle_alpha   90.00
_cell.angle_beta   90.00
_cell.angle_gamma   90.00
#
_symmetry.space_group_name_H-M   'P 1'
#
loop_
_entity.id
_entity.type
_entity.pdbx_description
1 polymer ?
#
loop_
_entity_poly.entity_id
_entity_poly.type
_entity_poly.pdbx_seq_one_letter_code
_entity_poly.pdbx_strand_id
1 'polypeptide(L)'
;MPEESLPTGDGMPCSGLGHGLGHVGGVCSSDGQYETPDPVTRREFMRVMSASLLLGGIGLSGCRRPVEKAVPFSRLPEGYLHGVPEYFATSMPFRETAIPLLVKSYEGRPIKIEANVEHPDKPSNGDDEAGRIGTTHHAQAAILSLYDPDRATRFTYKGVAVSR
;
A
#
# COMPACT_ATOMS: atom_id res chain seq x y z
N MET A 1 67.54 65.27 32.78
CA MET A 1 66.54 65.22 31.70
C MET A 1 67.21 64.71 30.43
N PRO A 2 66.54 63.98 29.53
CA PRO A 2 65.28 63.18 29.64
C PRO A 2 65.56 61.63 29.52
N GLU A 3 64.74 60.64 29.94
CA GLU A 3 63.41 60.08 29.47
C GLU A 3 63.48 59.27 28.12
N GLU A 4 63.31 57.92 28.06
CA GLU A 4 62.13 56.99 28.01
C GLU A 4 61.66 56.60 26.55
N SER A 5 60.97 55.49 26.19
CA SER A 5 60.24 54.40 26.92
C SER A 5 60.24 52.96 26.26
N LEU A 6 59.10 52.38 25.83
CA LEU A 6 58.82 50.97 25.37
C LEU A 6 57.68 50.94 24.29
N PRO A 7 57.22 49.80 23.65
CA PRO A 7 57.52 48.35 23.82
C PRO A 7 57.80 47.53 22.51
N THR A 8 57.91 46.20 22.63
CA THR A 8 58.20 45.19 21.59
C THR A 8 56.96 44.57 20.89
N GLY A 9 57.14 44.09 19.64
CA GLY A 9 56.16 43.26 18.92
C GLY A 9 56.78 42.56 17.69
N ASP A 10 56.60 41.24 17.58
CA ASP A 10 57.29 40.38 16.59
C ASP A 10 56.43 40.04 15.34
N GLY A 11 57.11 39.87 14.19
CA GLY A 11 56.63 39.06 13.06
C GLY A 11 55.75 39.74 12.01
N MET A 12 56.36 40.31 10.97
CA MET A 12 55.68 41.04 9.88
C MET A 12 54.86 40.16 8.89
N PRO A 13 53.86 40.74 8.21
CA PRO A 13 52.98 40.05 7.24
C PRO A 13 53.58 39.94 5.82
N CYS A 14 53.00 39.09 4.97
CA CYS A 14 53.24 39.10 3.53
C CYS A 14 52.05 39.69 2.74
N SER A 15 52.39 40.52 1.75
CA SER A 15 51.50 41.44 1.04
C SER A 15 50.39 40.78 0.22
N GLY A 16 49.21 41.41 0.20
CA GLY A 16 48.10 41.00 -0.66
C GLY A 16 48.03 41.77 -1.99
N LEU A 17 47.00 41.48 -2.78
CA LEU A 17 46.43 42.39 -3.77
C LEU A 17 44.91 42.36 -3.61
N GLY A 18 44.31 43.47 -3.21
CA GLY A 18 42.86 43.57 -3.04
C GLY A 18 42.17 43.98 -4.34
N HIS A 19 41.03 43.37 -4.65
CA HIS A 19 39.89 44.05 -5.25
C HIS A 19 38.62 43.46 -4.63
N GLY A 20 37.71 44.33 -4.19
CA GLY A 20 36.72 43.99 -3.15
C GLY A 20 35.71 42.92 -3.56
N LEU A 21 35.55 41.91 -2.71
CA LEU A 21 34.46 40.94 -2.68
C LEU A 21 34.32 40.40 -1.24
N GLY A 22 33.09 40.08 -0.83
CA GLY A 22 32.76 39.74 0.56
C GLY A 22 33.54 38.54 1.08
N HIS A 23 34.27 38.72 2.19
CA HIS A 23 35.14 37.70 2.74
C HIS A 23 34.35 36.73 3.62
N VAL A 24 34.06 35.54 3.10
CA VAL A 24 33.72 34.36 3.91
C VAL A 24 34.69 33.25 3.53
N GLY A 25 35.92 33.36 4.04
CA GLY A 25 36.90 32.30 3.93
C GLY A 25 36.40 31.05 4.67
N GLY A 26 36.44 29.90 4.00
CA GLY A 26 36.30 28.62 4.69
C GLY A 26 37.54 28.33 5.52
N VAL A 27 37.37 27.69 6.67
CA VAL A 27 38.46 27.16 7.49
C VAL A 27 38.36 25.64 7.48
N CYS A 28 39.51 24.96 7.35
CA CYS A 28 39.59 23.51 7.43
C CYS A 28 39.36 23.05 8.88
N SER A 29 38.45 22.11 9.11
CA SER A 29 38.31 21.47 10.42
C SER A 29 39.48 20.52 10.69
N SER A 30 40.21 20.77 11.78
CA SER A 30 40.85 19.70 12.55
C SER A 30 39.96 19.35 13.74
N ASP A 31 40.14 18.13 14.24
CA ASP A 31 39.63 17.63 15.53
C ASP A 31 38.13 17.34 15.62
N GLY A 32 37.81 16.04 15.61
CA GLY A 32 36.44 15.54 15.76
C GLY A 32 35.97 15.62 17.21
N GLN A 33 35.36 16.74 17.58
CA GLN A 33 34.62 16.89 18.83
C GLN A 33 33.14 17.12 18.54
N TYR A 34 32.28 16.43 19.30
CA TYR A 34 30.85 16.69 19.32
C TYR A 34 30.58 17.81 20.32
N GLU A 35 30.57 19.06 19.87
CA GLU A 35 30.27 20.18 20.76
C GLU A 35 28.81 20.10 21.23
N THR A 36 28.62 20.07 22.55
CA THR A 36 27.30 20.24 23.19
C THR A 36 26.69 21.56 22.70
N PRO A 37 25.40 21.58 22.29
CA PRO A 37 24.93 22.57 21.35
C PRO A 37 24.79 23.97 21.96
N ASP A 38 25.48 24.92 21.36
CA ASP A 38 25.11 26.34 21.38
C ASP A 38 23.65 26.51 20.87
N PRO A 39 22.95 27.62 21.20
CA PRO A 39 21.50 27.72 20.98
C PRO A 39 21.14 27.53 19.50
N VAL A 40 20.46 26.41 19.23
CA VAL A 40 20.29 25.81 17.89
C VAL A 40 19.85 26.86 16.87
N THR A 41 20.79 27.34 16.04
CA THR A 41 20.45 28.35 15.05
C THR A 41 19.49 27.75 14.02
N ARG A 42 18.54 28.56 13.53
CA ARG A 42 17.59 28.12 12.49
C ARG A 42 18.29 27.54 11.25
N ARG A 43 19.53 27.96 10.99
CA ARG A 43 20.36 27.47 9.88
C ARG A 43 20.97 26.10 10.17
N GLU A 44 21.46 25.86 11.39
CA GLU A 44 21.97 24.55 11.83
C GLU A 44 20.88 23.48 11.72
N PHE A 45 19.70 23.77 12.26
CA PHE A 45 18.56 22.86 12.20
C PHE A 45 18.17 22.51 10.75
N MET A 46 18.06 23.52 9.88
CA MET A 46 17.73 23.29 8.48
C MET A 46 18.82 22.51 7.72
N ARG A 47 20.11 22.67 8.08
CA ARG A 47 21.21 21.86 7.52
C ARG A 47 21.12 20.40 7.93
N VAL A 48 20.95 20.11 9.22
CA VAL A 48 20.86 18.72 9.71
C VAL A 48 19.60 18.02 9.19
N MET A 49 18.44 18.70 9.21
CA MET A 49 17.18 18.14 8.71
C MET A 49 17.22 17.89 7.19
N SER A 50 17.77 18.81 6.39
CA SER A 50 17.91 18.61 4.94
C SER A 50 18.92 17.51 4.59
N ALA A 51 20.06 17.43 5.29
CA ALA A 51 21.00 16.32 5.13
C ALA A 51 20.35 14.96 5.44
N SER A 52 19.54 14.89 6.49
CA SER A 52 18.79 13.68 6.89
C SER A 52 17.76 13.27 5.83
N LEU A 53 17.03 14.22 5.26
CA LEU A 53 16.04 13.97 4.20
C LEU A 53 16.70 13.54 2.87
N LEU A 54 17.86 14.11 2.53
CA LEU A 54 18.63 13.72 1.34
C LEU A 54 19.20 12.30 1.45
N LEU A 55 19.75 11.94 2.62
CA LEU A 55 20.31 10.61 2.88
C LEU A 55 19.24 9.52 3.06
N GLY A 56 18.12 9.82 3.72
CA GLY A 56 17.11 8.83 4.09
C GLY A 56 15.83 8.80 3.25
N GLY A 57 15.47 9.88 2.55
CA GLY A 57 14.10 10.09 2.09
C GLY A 57 13.82 10.02 0.59
N ILE A 58 14.77 10.42 -0.28
CA ILE A 58 14.46 10.77 -1.68
C ILE A 58 15.17 9.87 -2.71
N GLY A 59 16.37 9.36 -2.42
CA GLY A 59 17.22 8.69 -3.42
C GLY A 59 17.10 7.16 -3.53
N LEU A 60 16.90 6.45 -2.42
CA LEU A 60 17.07 4.98 -2.35
C LEU A 60 15.76 4.18 -2.26
N SER A 61 14.65 4.85 -1.93
CA SER A 61 13.31 4.26 -1.75
C SER A 61 12.29 4.84 -2.73
N GLY A 62 12.74 5.42 -3.84
CA GLY A 62 11.86 5.90 -4.92
C GLY A 62 10.92 4.78 -5.35
N CYS A 63 9.61 5.01 -5.18
CA CYS A 63 8.56 3.98 -5.24
C CYS A 63 8.49 3.28 -6.61
N ARG A 64 9.33 2.26 -6.83
CA ARG A 64 9.24 1.42 -8.02
C ARG A 64 8.01 0.53 -7.89
N ARG A 65 6.90 1.00 -8.44
CA ARG A 65 5.67 0.20 -8.53
C ARG A 65 6.02 -1.15 -9.18
N PRO A 66 5.65 -2.28 -8.55
CA PRO A 66 5.89 -3.60 -9.15
C PRO A 66 5.20 -3.67 -10.52
N VAL A 67 5.82 -4.39 -11.46
CA VAL A 67 5.26 -4.57 -12.80
C VAL A 67 4.10 -5.58 -12.70
N GLU A 68 2.89 -5.04 -12.59
CA GLU A 68 1.65 -5.80 -12.67
C GLU A 68 1.51 -6.39 -14.08
N LYS A 69 1.25 -7.71 -14.16
CA LYS A 69 1.11 -8.44 -15.43
C LYS A 69 -0.36 -8.76 -15.68
N ALA A 70 -0.95 -8.19 -16.72
CA ALA A 70 -2.24 -8.64 -17.23
C ALA A 70 -2.05 -9.94 -18.04
N VAL A 71 -2.74 -11.02 -17.64
CA VAL A 71 -2.70 -12.31 -18.34
C VAL A 71 -4.05 -12.51 -19.05
N PRO A 72 -4.11 -12.47 -20.38
CA PRO A 72 -5.36 -12.68 -21.13
C PRO A 72 -5.76 -14.15 -21.18
N PHE A 73 -7.00 -14.43 -21.56
CA PHE A 73 -7.48 -15.79 -21.81
C PHE A 73 -6.74 -16.44 -22.99
N SER A 74 -6.27 -17.68 -22.80
CA SER A 74 -5.66 -18.48 -23.89
C SER A 74 -6.68 -18.89 -24.97
N ARG A 75 -7.96 -18.98 -24.58
CA ARG A 75 -9.13 -19.10 -25.46
C ARG A 75 -10.26 -18.31 -24.81
N LEU A 76 -10.76 -17.27 -25.48
CA LEU A 76 -11.86 -16.46 -24.98
C LEU A 76 -13.18 -17.23 -25.18
N PRO A 77 -14.05 -17.37 -24.16
CA PRO A 77 -15.40 -17.90 -24.36
C PRO A 77 -16.27 -16.91 -25.14
N GLU A 78 -17.23 -17.44 -25.89
CA GLU A 78 -18.16 -16.62 -26.69
C GLU A 78 -19.06 -15.76 -25.79
N GLY A 79 -19.31 -14.52 -26.19
CA GLY A 79 -20.18 -13.58 -25.46
C GLY A 79 -19.55 -12.89 -24.23
N TYR A 80 -18.33 -13.28 -23.82
CA TYR A 80 -17.70 -12.74 -22.62
C TYR A 80 -17.08 -11.34 -22.83
N LEU A 81 -17.37 -10.42 -21.90
CA LEU A 81 -16.86 -9.05 -21.90
C LEU A 81 -16.12 -8.73 -20.59
N HIS A 82 -14.83 -8.41 -20.69
CA HIS A 82 -14.03 -8.00 -19.53
C HIS A 82 -14.62 -6.77 -18.83
N GLY A 83 -14.68 -6.80 -17.49
CA GLY A 83 -15.20 -5.70 -16.66
C GLY A 83 -16.72 -5.70 -16.46
N VAL A 84 -17.47 -6.42 -17.30
CA VAL A 84 -18.92 -6.61 -17.12
C VAL A 84 -19.15 -7.85 -16.24
N PRO A 85 -19.95 -7.75 -15.16
CA PRO A 85 -20.31 -8.91 -14.36
C PRO A 85 -21.41 -9.74 -15.03
N GLU A 86 -21.26 -11.06 -14.97
CA GLU A 86 -22.28 -12.01 -15.43
C GLU A 86 -23.16 -12.44 -14.25
N TYR A 87 -24.45 -12.73 -14.51
CA TYR A 87 -25.39 -13.20 -13.49
C TYR A 87 -25.89 -14.60 -13.84
N PHE A 88 -25.71 -15.53 -12.92
CA PHE A 88 -26.12 -16.93 -13.08
C PHE A 88 -27.25 -17.28 -12.10
N ALA A 89 -28.37 -17.77 -12.63
CA ALA A 89 -29.42 -18.37 -11.82
C ALA A 89 -28.95 -19.74 -11.29
N THR A 90 -29.05 -19.94 -9.98
CA THR A 90 -28.60 -21.17 -9.31
C THR A 90 -29.42 -21.43 -8.04
N SER A 91 -29.14 -22.51 -7.33
CA SER A 91 -29.73 -22.76 -6.02
C SER A 91 -28.70 -23.33 -5.04
N MET A 92 -28.89 -23.06 -3.76
CA MET A 92 -28.08 -23.62 -2.69
C MET A 92 -28.92 -24.62 -1.88
N PRO A 93 -28.50 -25.89 -1.74
CA PRO A 93 -29.16 -26.82 -0.83
C PRO A 93 -28.97 -26.33 0.62
N PHE A 94 -30.07 -26.17 1.35
CA PHE A 94 -30.06 -25.75 2.74
C PHE A 94 -31.13 -26.52 3.52
N ARG A 95 -30.69 -27.44 4.39
CA ARG A 95 -31.56 -28.41 5.09
C ARG A 95 -32.33 -29.26 4.07
N GLU A 96 -33.65 -29.34 4.20
CA GLU A 96 -34.54 -30.16 3.36
C GLU A 96 -35.06 -29.42 2.11
N THR A 97 -34.57 -28.21 1.84
CA THR A 97 -35.00 -27.37 0.71
C THR A 97 -33.82 -26.77 -0.05
N ALA A 98 -34.07 -26.19 -1.22
CA ALA A 98 -33.11 -25.44 -2.00
C ALA A 98 -33.50 -23.96 -2.01
N ILE A 99 -32.55 -23.09 -1.63
CA ILE A 99 -32.76 -21.63 -1.69
C ILE A 99 -32.45 -21.17 -3.12
N PRO A 100 -33.38 -20.48 -3.81
CA PRO A 100 -33.14 -19.96 -5.16
C PRO A 100 -32.30 -18.67 -5.11
N LEU A 101 -31.23 -18.62 -5.89
CA LEU A 101 -30.20 -17.58 -5.83
C LEU A 101 -29.84 -17.05 -7.21
N LEU A 102 -29.43 -15.78 -7.26
CA LEU A 102 -28.82 -15.15 -8.42
C LEU A 102 -27.38 -14.77 -8.06
N VAL A 103 -26.40 -15.33 -8.77
CA VAL A 103 -24.98 -15.18 -8.44
C VAL A 103 -24.29 -14.29 -9.45
N LYS A 104 -23.73 -13.19 -8.93
CA LYS A 104 -22.86 -12.28 -9.68
C LYS A 104 -21.45 -12.87 -9.76
N SER A 105 -20.95 -13.02 -10.98
CA SER A 105 -19.66 -13.61 -11.31
C SER A 105 -18.79 -12.63 -12.10
N TYR A 106 -17.48 -12.67 -11.87
CA TYR A 106 -16.47 -12.00 -12.66
C TYR A 106 -15.48 -13.05 -13.17
N GLU A 107 -15.32 -13.19 -14.49
CA GLU A 107 -14.37 -14.13 -15.08
C GLU A 107 -14.60 -15.60 -14.65
N GLY A 108 -15.86 -15.98 -14.39
CA GLY A 108 -16.23 -17.28 -13.81
C GLY A 108 -16.00 -17.42 -12.29
N ARG A 109 -15.49 -16.39 -11.61
CA ARG A 109 -15.37 -16.36 -10.14
C ARG A 109 -16.61 -15.70 -9.52
N PRO A 110 -17.45 -16.43 -8.75
CA PRO A 110 -18.58 -15.83 -8.04
C PRO A 110 -18.08 -14.84 -6.98
N ILE A 111 -18.67 -13.64 -6.93
CA ILE A 111 -18.28 -12.57 -5.98
C ILE A 111 -19.39 -12.20 -4.99
N LYS A 112 -20.66 -12.38 -5.38
CA LYS A 112 -21.81 -11.94 -4.59
C LYS A 112 -23.04 -12.79 -4.95
N ILE A 113 -23.76 -13.19 -3.91
CA ILE A 113 -25.02 -13.93 -3.99
C ILE A 113 -26.14 -12.93 -3.66
N GLU A 114 -27.16 -12.89 -4.51
CA GLU A 114 -28.45 -12.23 -4.28
C GLU A 114 -29.59 -13.25 -4.44
N ALA A 115 -30.82 -12.85 -4.13
CA ALA A 115 -31.99 -13.72 -4.28
C ALA A 115 -32.53 -13.66 -5.72
N ASN A 116 -33.03 -14.78 -6.24
CA ASN A 116 -33.68 -14.77 -7.55
C ASN A 116 -35.14 -14.29 -7.43
N VAL A 117 -35.45 -13.15 -8.04
CA VAL A 117 -36.77 -12.50 -8.04
C VAL A 117 -37.79 -13.24 -8.92
N GLU A 118 -37.31 -13.94 -9.94
CA GLU A 118 -38.13 -14.66 -10.94
C GLU A 118 -38.50 -16.08 -10.49
N HIS A 119 -37.96 -16.56 -9.36
CA HIS A 119 -38.26 -17.90 -8.87
C HIS A 119 -39.70 -18.00 -8.33
N PRO A 120 -40.47 -19.05 -8.68
CA PRO A 120 -41.85 -19.21 -8.21
C PRO A 120 -41.93 -19.32 -6.69
N ASP A 121 -41.04 -20.10 -6.06
CA ASP A 121 -40.98 -20.30 -4.60
C ASP A 121 -40.32 -19.12 -3.86
N LYS A 122 -40.45 -17.89 -4.36
CA LYS A 122 -39.98 -16.70 -3.66
C LYS A 122 -40.75 -16.53 -2.33
N PRO A 123 -40.07 -16.22 -1.21
CA PRO A 123 -40.77 -15.95 0.04
C PRO A 123 -41.62 -14.69 -0.10
N SER A 124 -42.94 -14.86 -0.12
CA SER A 124 -43.94 -13.78 -0.20
C SER A 124 -44.08 -13.05 1.15
N ASN A 125 -42.97 -12.54 1.67
CA ASN A 125 -42.94 -11.71 2.87
C ASN A 125 -43.34 -10.27 2.50
N GLY A 126 -44.63 -10.07 2.25
CA GLY A 126 -45.21 -8.77 1.93
C GLY A 126 -46.23 -8.85 0.80
N ASP A 127 -47.42 -8.37 1.10
CA ASP A 127 -48.60 -8.13 0.27
C ASP A 127 -48.45 -6.90 -0.66
N ASP A 128 -47.25 -6.67 -1.20
CA ASP A 128 -46.89 -5.54 -2.06
C ASP A 128 -46.25 -5.98 -3.38
N GLU A 129 -46.51 -5.26 -4.48
CA GLU A 129 -45.96 -5.52 -5.83
C GLU A 129 -44.41 -5.53 -5.90
N ALA A 130 -43.73 -5.03 -4.87
CA ALA A 130 -42.27 -5.05 -4.74
C ALA A 130 -41.82 -5.61 -3.37
N GLY A 131 -42.45 -6.71 -2.92
CA GLY A 131 -42.04 -7.43 -1.71
C GLY A 131 -40.52 -7.67 -1.66
N ARG A 132 -39.90 -7.41 -0.49
CA ARG A 132 -38.45 -7.37 -0.32
C ARG A 132 -37.83 -8.77 -0.32
N ILE A 133 -37.51 -9.30 -1.49
CA ILE A 133 -36.84 -10.60 -1.64
C ILE A 133 -35.36 -10.46 -1.26
N GLY A 134 -34.93 -11.10 -0.17
CA GLY A 134 -33.56 -11.05 0.34
C GLY A 134 -32.96 -12.44 0.52
N THR A 135 -31.63 -12.52 0.57
CA THR A 135 -30.90 -13.76 0.86
C THR A 135 -30.83 -14.05 2.36
N THR A 136 -30.71 -15.33 2.71
CA THR A 136 -30.40 -15.73 4.09
C THR A 136 -28.93 -15.44 4.41
N HIS A 137 -28.61 -15.24 5.69
CA HIS A 137 -27.23 -15.04 6.13
C HIS A 137 -26.32 -16.24 5.78
N HIS A 138 -26.86 -17.47 5.80
CA HIS A 138 -26.16 -18.67 5.34
C HIS A 138 -25.84 -18.63 3.83
N ALA A 139 -26.81 -18.26 2.99
CA ALA A 139 -26.58 -18.10 1.56
C ALA A 139 -25.54 -16.99 1.29
N GLN A 140 -25.61 -15.88 2.03
CA GLN A 140 -24.62 -14.80 1.91
C GLN A 140 -23.20 -15.22 2.35
N ALA A 141 -23.08 -16.09 3.36
CA ALA A 141 -21.81 -16.61 3.85
C ALA A 141 -21.22 -17.74 2.99
N ALA A 142 -22.02 -18.38 2.11
CA ALA A 142 -21.57 -19.51 1.29
C ALA A 142 -20.38 -19.18 0.35
N ILE A 143 -20.24 -17.91 -0.06
CA ILE A 143 -19.05 -17.44 -0.82
C ILE A 143 -17.76 -17.67 -0.03
N LEU A 144 -17.76 -17.38 1.28
CA LEU A 144 -16.57 -17.55 2.10
C LEU A 144 -16.20 -19.04 2.22
N SER A 145 -17.20 -19.93 2.37
CA SER A 145 -16.98 -21.39 2.39
C SER A 145 -16.48 -21.96 1.05
N LEU A 146 -16.69 -21.26 -0.07
CA LEU A 146 -16.13 -21.64 -1.36
C LEU A 146 -14.64 -21.23 -1.50
N TYR A 147 -14.27 -20.07 -0.96
CA TYR A 147 -12.91 -19.51 -1.00
C TYR A 147 -12.09 -19.77 0.27
N ASP A 148 -12.55 -20.66 1.14
CA ASP A 148 -11.88 -21.05 2.37
C ASP A 148 -10.53 -21.74 2.06
N PRO A 149 -9.38 -21.25 2.56
CA PRO A 149 -8.08 -21.87 2.33
C PRO A 149 -7.94 -23.26 2.99
N ASP A 150 -8.71 -23.55 4.05
CA ASP A 150 -8.67 -24.85 4.75
C ASP A 150 -9.56 -25.91 4.08
N ARG A 151 -10.23 -25.54 2.98
CA ARG A 151 -11.11 -26.43 2.20
C ARG A 151 -10.31 -27.60 1.61
N ALA A 152 -10.86 -28.81 1.73
CA ALA A 152 -10.19 -30.04 1.27
C ALA A 152 -9.85 -29.99 -0.23
N THR A 153 -8.56 -29.95 -0.55
CA THR A 153 -8.02 -29.93 -1.94
C THR A 153 -7.59 -31.30 -2.46
N ARG A 154 -7.56 -32.33 -1.59
CA ARG A 154 -7.07 -33.68 -1.91
C ARG A 154 -7.99 -34.73 -1.28
N PHE A 155 -8.11 -35.89 -1.93
CA PHE A 155 -8.79 -37.04 -1.34
C PHE A 155 -7.88 -37.68 -0.28
N THR A 156 -8.47 -38.07 0.84
CA THR A 156 -7.75 -38.74 1.94
C THR A 156 -8.45 -40.04 2.32
N TYR A 157 -7.64 -41.07 2.61
CA TYR A 157 -8.11 -42.37 3.11
C TYR A 157 -7.25 -42.75 4.33
N LYS A 158 -7.89 -43.03 5.46
CA LYS A 158 -7.21 -43.27 6.76
C LYS A 158 -6.18 -42.19 7.13
N GLY A 159 -6.45 -40.93 6.78
CA GLY A 159 -5.57 -39.78 7.02
C GLY A 159 -4.41 -39.59 6.03
N VAL A 160 -4.20 -40.53 5.10
CA VAL A 160 -3.17 -40.42 4.05
C VAL A 160 -3.80 -39.85 2.77
N ALA A 161 -3.10 -38.95 2.08
CA ALA A 161 -3.56 -38.42 0.79
C ALA A 161 -3.43 -39.49 -0.31
N VAL A 162 -4.49 -39.68 -1.09
CA VAL A 162 -4.59 -40.71 -2.14
C VAL A 162 -5.00 -40.04 -3.46
N SER A 163 -4.39 -40.46 -4.57
CA SER A 163 -4.82 -40.04 -5.92
C SER A 163 -6.14 -40.72 -6.29
N ARG A 164 -7.02 -39.98 -6.95
CA ARG A 164 -8.29 -40.49 -7.48
C ARG A 164 -8.07 -41.55 -8.57
#